data_AF-A0A445AAR9-F1
#
_entry.id   AF-A0A445AAR9-F1
#
_cell.length_a   1.000
_cell.length_b   1.000
_cell.length_c   1.000
_cell.angle_alpha   90.00
_cell.angle_beta   90.00
_cell.angle_gamma   90.00
#
_symmetry.space_group_name_H-M   'P 1'
#
loop_
_entity.id
_entity.type
_entity.pdbx_description
1 polymer ?
#
loop_
_entity_poly.entity_id
_entity_poly.type
_entity_poly.pdbx_seq_one_letter_code
_entity_poly.pdbx_strand_id
1 'polypeptide(L)'
;MASKSSIRIVFFCCLMLCSTAAALSWTSNSHTCNGSIAECNQDDELLMESEISRRILEQRRIISNGALTRDKPVCNSGASGEAYSKTGGCLPPPSNPYNRGCSKYYRCRSDS
;
A
#
# COMPACT_ATOMS: atom_id res chain seq x y z
N MET A 1 21.71 -44.98 13.33
CA MET A 1 20.23 -44.88 13.26
C MET A 1 19.76 -44.11 14.48
N ALA A 2 19.39 -42.83 14.33
CA ALA A 2 18.90 -42.04 15.47
C ALA A 2 17.51 -42.54 15.87
N SER A 3 17.32 -42.79 17.17
CA SER A 3 16.02 -43.18 17.72
C SER A 3 15.00 -42.07 17.48
N LYS A 4 13.75 -42.44 17.17
CA LYS A 4 12.65 -41.48 17.01
C LYS A 4 12.48 -40.58 18.24
N SER A 5 12.86 -41.06 19.43
CA SER A 5 12.86 -40.27 20.66
C SER A 5 13.96 -39.21 20.72
N SER A 6 15.16 -39.47 20.19
CA SER A 6 16.24 -38.48 20.22
C SER A 6 15.98 -37.32 19.26
N ILE A 7 15.31 -37.56 18.13
CA ILE A 7 14.89 -36.50 17.20
C ILE A 7 13.87 -35.56 17.85
N ARG A 8 12.90 -36.11 18.59
CA ARG A 8 11.88 -35.31 19.30
C ARG A 8 12.47 -34.42 20.39
N ILE A 9 13.44 -34.95 21.15
CA ILE A 9 14.12 -34.19 22.21
C ILE A 9 14.92 -33.03 21.62
N VAL A 10 15.68 -33.26 20.54
CA VAL A 10 16.46 -32.21 19.87
C VAL A 10 15.55 -31.12 19.31
N PHE A 11 14.44 -31.49 18.67
CA PHE A 11 13.48 -30.52 18.14
C PHE A 11 12.85 -29.66 19.25
N PHE A 12 12.48 -30.27 20.37
CA PHE A 12 11.91 -29.55 21.51
C PHE A 12 12.95 -28.60 22.17
N CYS A 13 14.20 -29.05 22.33
CA CYS A 13 15.28 -28.19 22.81
C CYS A 13 15.55 -27.00 21.89
N CYS A 14 15.59 -27.21 20.56
CA CYS A 14 15.78 -26.13 19.59
C CYS A 14 14.66 -25.09 19.65
N LEU A 15 13.40 -25.52 19.78
CA LEU A 15 12.27 -24.59 19.92
C LEU A 15 12.39 -23.73 21.18
N MET A 16 12.73 -24.34 22.32
CA MET A 16 12.89 -23.61 23.58
C MET A 16 14.04 -22.60 23.54
N LEU A 17 15.18 -22.95 22.94
CA LEU A 17 16.33 -22.05 22.73
C LEU A 17 15.97 -20.86 21.83
N CYS A 18 15.18 -21.09 20.79
CA CYS A 18 14.78 -20.06 19.83
C CYS A 18 13.80 -19.04 20.45
N SER A 19 12.88 -19.50 21.30
CA SER A 19 11.94 -18.62 22.00
C SER A 19 12.63 -17.71 23.02
N THR A 20 13.65 -18.21 23.72
CA THR A 20 14.41 -17.39 24.69
C THR A 20 15.26 -16.30 24.01
N ALA A 21 15.79 -16.56 22.82
CA ALA A 21 16.51 -15.56 22.02
C ALA A 21 15.59 -14.41 21.56
N ALA A 22 14.36 -14.75 21.14
CA ALA A 22 13.37 -13.76 20.74
C ALA A 22 12.89 -12.90 21.92
N ALA A 23 12.72 -13.49 23.11
CA ALA A 23 12.32 -12.74 24.31
C ALA A 23 13.37 -11.73 24.80
N LEU A 24 14.66 -12.05 24.68
CA LEU A 24 15.77 -11.13 25.00
C LEU A 24 15.84 -9.93 24.06
N SER A 25 15.22 -10.03 22.88
CA SER A 25 15.24 -8.97 21.85
C SER A 25 14.13 -7.92 22.07
N TRP A 26 13.19 -8.15 22.99
CA TRP A 26 12.04 -7.26 23.23
C TRP A 26 12.15 -6.37 24.47
N THR A 27 13.24 -6.45 25.24
CA THR A 27 13.38 -5.67 26.49
C THR A 27 14.23 -4.41 26.37
N SER A 28 14.56 -3.96 25.16
CA SER A 28 15.42 -2.78 24.96
C SER A 28 14.71 -1.73 24.10
N ASN A 29 13.64 -1.13 24.60
CA ASN A 29 13.24 0.19 24.10
C ASN A 29 12.47 1.05 25.12
N SER A 30 12.94 1.09 26.37
CA SER A 30 12.60 2.19 27.28
C SER A 30 13.84 3.01 27.57
N HIS A 31 14.52 3.48 26.52
CA HIS A 31 15.60 4.43 26.69
C HIS A 31 14.99 5.80 26.96
N THR A 32 15.14 6.29 28.19
CA THR A 32 14.96 7.72 28.51
C THR A 32 15.99 8.50 27.71
N CYS A 33 15.63 8.89 26.50
CA CYS A 33 16.50 9.67 25.63
C CYS A 33 16.37 11.16 25.96
N ASN A 34 17.48 11.80 26.27
CA ASN A 34 17.54 13.21 26.64
C ASN A 34 18.13 14.03 25.49
N GLY A 35 17.48 13.96 24.33
CA GLY A 35 17.92 14.57 23.06
C GLY A 35 16.73 15.00 22.21
N SER A 36 16.99 15.48 21.00
CA SER A 36 15.90 15.81 20.07
C SER A 36 15.21 14.53 19.58
N ILE A 37 13.91 14.63 19.21
CA ILE A 37 13.15 13.48 18.68
C ILE A 37 13.87 12.79 17.51
N ALA A 38 14.62 13.54 16.69
CA ALA A 38 15.40 13.02 15.59
C ALA A 38 16.62 12.17 16.01
N GLU A 39 17.23 12.46 17.17
CA GLU A 39 18.34 11.66 17.72
C GLU A 39 17.83 10.44 18.48
N CYS A 40 16.68 10.57 19.13
CA CYS A 40 16.11 9.50 19.95
C CYS A 40 15.42 8.41 19.14
N ASN A 41 14.84 8.76 17.98
CA ASN A 41 14.08 7.86 17.12
C ASN A 41 14.82 7.53 15.81
N GLN A 42 16.15 7.59 15.80
CA GLN A 42 16.94 7.33 14.59
C GLN A 42 16.70 5.92 14.03
N ASP A 43 16.45 4.94 14.90
CA ASP A 43 16.15 3.57 14.50
C ASP A 43 14.71 3.40 13.96
N ASP A 44 13.75 4.21 14.44
CA ASP A 44 12.35 4.16 13.99
C ASP A 44 12.15 4.78 12.59
N GLU A 45 12.93 5.80 12.23
CA GLU A 45 12.94 6.37 10.87
C GLU A 45 13.39 5.33 9.82
N LEU A 46 14.24 4.38 10.20
CA LEU A 46 14.66 3.26 9.34
C LEU A 46 13.62 2.14 9.26
N LEU A 47 12.65 2.11 10.20
CA LEU A 47 11.53 1.17 10.21
C LEU A 47 10.30 1.68 9.45
N MET A 48 10.28 2.97 9.07
CA MET A 48 9.28 3.51 8.16
C MET A 48 9.48 2.89 6.76
N GLU A 49 8.66 1.90 6.43
CA GLU A 49 8.65 1.32 5.09
C GLU A 49 8.42 2.42 4.04
N SER A 50 9.26 2.46 2.99
CA SER A 50 9.03 3.34 1.85
C SER A 50 7.64 3.08 1.24
N GLU A 51 6.97 4.11 0.70
CA GLU A 51 5.69 3.95 -0.02
C GLU A 51 5.75 2.87 -1.12
N ILE A 52 6.96 2.63 -1.65
CA ILE A 52 7.27 1.56 -2.61
C ILE A 52 6.87 0.19 -2.06
N SER A 53 7.09 -0.10 -0.77
CA SER A 53 6.73 -1.37 -0.12
C SER A 53 5.21 -1.60 -0.06
N ARG A 54 4.42 -0.52 -0.02
CA ARG A 54 2.94 -0.61 -0.08
C ARG A 54 2.41 -0.80 -1.50
N ARG A 55 3.26 -0.67 -2.53
CA ARG A 55 2.88 -0.95 -3.92
C ARG A 55 2.97 -2.46 -4.17
N ILE A 56 1.99 -3.20 -3.65
CA ILE A 56 1.75 -4.58 -4.09
C ILE A 56 1.11 -4.51 -5.48
N LEU A 57 1.93 -4.59 -6.53
CA LEU A 57 1.43 -4.84 -7.88
C LEU A 57 0.81 -6.23 -7.90
N GLU A 58 -0.50 -6.32 -8.11
CA GLU A 58 -1.22 -7.58 -8.23
C GLU A 58 -0.49 -8.51 -9.23
N GLN A 59 -0.05 -9.68 -8.76
CA GLN A 59 0.72 -10.64 -9.56
C GLN A 59 -0.19 -11.43 -10.51
N ARG A 60 -1.01 -10.72 -11.30
CA ARG A 60 -1.78 -11.35 -12.38
C ARG A 60 -0.83 -11.71 -13.51
N ARG A 61 -0.89 -12.97 -13.94
CA ARG A 61 -0.10 -13.49 -15.08
C ARG A 61 -0.61 -13.01 -16.44
N ILE A 62 -1.54 -12.07 -16.47
CA ILE A 62 -2.15 -11.55 -17.69
C ILE A 62 -2.06 -10.04 -17.62
N ILE A 63 -1.11 -9.51 -18.38
CA ILE A 63 -1.02 -8.09 -18.69
C ILE A 63 -1.97 -7.88 -19.87
N SER A 64 -3.01 -7.06 -19.71
CA SER A 64 -3.92 -6.72 -20.82
C SER A 64 -3.09 -6.17 -21.99
N ASN A 65 -3.43 -6.48 -23.24
CA ASN A 65 -2.61 -6.10 -24.42
C ASN A 65 -2.26 -4.60 -24.48
N GLY A 66 -3.13 -3.72 -23.98
CA GLY A 66 -2.86 -2.27 -23.88
C GLY A 66 -1.79 -1.88 -22.85
N ALA A 67 -1.49 -2.76 -21.89
CA ALA A 67 -0.44 -2.56 -20.89
C ALA A 67 0.94 -3.10 -21.37
N LEU A 68 1.01 -3.79 -22.51
CA LEU A 68 2.27 -4.20 -23.15
C LEU A 68 2.85 -3.12 -24.07
N THR A 69 2.07 -2.10 -24.44
CA THR A 69 2.56 -0.97 -25.21
C THR A 69 3.21 0.05 -24.28
N ARG A 70 4.54 0.13 -24.33
CA ARG A 70 5.32 1.14 -23.60
C ARG A 70 4.80 2.54 -23.95
N ASP A 71 4.64 3.38 -22.93
CA ASP A 71 4.26 4.80 -23.02
C ASP A 71 2.88 5.08 -23.64
N LYS A 72 2.01 4.05 -23.77
CA LYS A 72 0.65 4.24 -24.27
C LYS A 72 -0.38 3.99 -23.17
N PRO A 73 -1.37 4.88 -23.00
CA PRO A 73 -2.54 4.66 -22.13
C PRO A 73 -3.33 3.38 -22.48
N VAL A 74 -4.08 2.85 -21.51
CA VAL A 74 -5.01 1.71 -21.68
C VAL A 74 -6.21 2.06 -22.59
N CYS A 75 -6.53 3.34 -22.71
CA CYS A 75 -7.62 3.90 -23.48
C CYS A 75 -7.08 4.83 -24.57
N ASN A 76 -7.91 5.29 -25.51
CA ASN A 76 -7.48 6.30 -26.48
C ASN A 76 -7.30 7.65 -25.79
N SER A 77 -6.16 7.84 -25.13
CA SER A 77 -5.71 9.16 -24.66
C SER A 77 -4.97 9.88 -25.80
N GLY A 78 -4.81 11.20 -25.68
CA GLY A 78 -4.13 12.03 -26.68
C GLY A 78 -2.64 11.71 -26.82
N ALA A 79 -1.85 12.72 -27.20
CA ALA A 79 -0.40 12.58 -27.28
C ALA A 79 0.20 12.22 -25.90
N SER A 80 1.39 11.62 -25.89
CA SER A 80 2.10 11.34 -24.64
C SER A 80 2.31 12.64 -23.83
N GLY A 81 2.05 12.57 -22.52
CA GLY A 81 2.08 13.72 -21.61
C GLY A 81 0.77 14.53 -21.54
N GLU A 82 -0.21 14.25 -22.40
CA GLU A 82 -1.53 14.88 -22.30
C GLU A 82 -2.37 14.27 -21.18
N ALA A 83 -3.21 15.11 -20.57
CA ALA A 83 -4.14 14.66 -19.55
C ALA A 83 -5.16 13.66 -20.13
N TYR A 84 -5.48 12.61 -19.37
CA TYR A 84 -6.49 11.61 -19.72
C TYR A 84 -7.89 12.21 -19.96
N SER A 85 -8.16 13.41 -19.46
CA SER A 85 -9.42 14.14 -19.64
C SER A 85 -9.54 14.86 -20.99
N LYS A 86 -8.43 15.09 -21.70
CA LYS A 86 -8.43 15.93 -22.92
C LYS A 86 -9.17 15.27 -24.07
N THR A 87 -8.98 13.97 -24.23
CA THR A 87 -9.62 13.16 -25.26
C THR A 87 -10.67 12.29 -24.59
N GLY A 88 -11.94 12.45 -24.95
CA GLY A 88 -13.10 11.76 -24.35
C GLY A 88 -13.13 10.24 -24.51
N GLY A 89 -12.01 9.59 -24.83
CA GLY A 89 -11.86 8.14 -24.92
C GLY A 89 -11.39 7.46 -23.63
N CYS A 90 -11.00 8.23 -22.61
CA CYS A 90 -10.42 7.69 -21.37
C CYS A 90 -11.23 7.94 -20.11
N LEU A 91 -11.85 9.12 -19.99
CA LEU A 91 -12.71 9.45 -18.86
C LEU A 91 -14.17 9.49 -19.32
N PRO A 92 -15.10 9.02 -18.48
CA PRO A 92 -16.52 9.24 -18.73
C PRO A 92 -16.84 10.75 -18.69
N PRO A 93 -17.95 11.18 -19.31
CA PRO A 93 -18.39 12.56 -19.23
C PRO A 93 -18.57 12.97 -17.75
N PRO A 94 -18.29 14.25 -17.41
CA PRO A 94 -18.40 14.74 -16.04
C PRO A 94 -19.81 14.48 -15.50
N SER A 95 -19.90 13.77 -14.37
CA SER A 95 -21.18 13.38 -13.77
C SER A 95 -21.92 14.54 -13.09
N ASN A 96 -21.25 15.69 -12.94
CA ASN A 96 -21.84 16.92 -12.39
C ASN A 96 -22.16 17.88 -13.54
N PRO A 97 -23.37 17.84 -14.11
CA PRO A 97 -23.79 18.85 -15.06
C PRO A 97 -23.84 20.23 -14.38
N TYR A 98 -23.49 21.27 -15.13
CA TYR A 98 -23.48 22.66 -14.61
C TYR A 98 -24.85 23.07 -14.06
N ASN A 99 -25.91 22.50 -14.60
CA ASN A 99 -27.26 22.64 -14.09
C ASN A 99 -27.65 21.40 -13.28
N ARG A 100 -27.54 21.46 -11.95
CA ARG A 100 -28.09 20.43 -11.04
C ARG A 100 -29.63 20.42 -11.03
N GLY A 101 -30.28 21.40 -11.68
CA GLY A 101 -31.70 21.49 -12.00
C GLY A 101 -32.64 20.85 -10.98
N CYS A 102 -33.21 21.66 -10.08
CA CYS A 102 -34.25 21.15 -9.20
C CYS A 102 -35.53 20.86 -9.99
N SER A 103 -35.95 19.59 -10.05
CA SER A 103 -37.28 19.25 -10.58
C SER A 103 -38.36 19.90 -9.71
N LYS A 104 -39.43 20.40 -10.36
CA LYS A 104 -40.57 21.05 -9.70
C LYS A 104 -41.19 20.20 -8.59
N TYR A 105 -41.13 18.88 -8.72
CA TYR A 105 -41.58 17.93 -7.69
C TYR A 105 -40.85 18.11 -6.35
N TYR A 106 -39.55 18.39 -6.38
CA TYR A 106 -38.72 18.54 -5.17
C TYR A 106 -38.84 19.93 -4.52
N ARG A 107 -39.58 20.87 -5.14
CA ARG A 107 -39.89 22.21 -4.61
C ARG A 107 -38.68 22.93 -4.00
N CYS A 108 -37.49 22.80 -4.61
CA CYS A 108 -36.30 23.45 -4.06
C CYS A 108 -36.50 24.95 -4.04
N ARG A 109 -35.96 25.58 -3.00
CA ARG A 109 -35.97 27.02 -2.85
C ARG A 109 -35.15 27.63 -3.99
N SER A 110 -35.82 28.35 -4.88
CA SER A 110 -35.19 29.07 -5.98
C SER A 110 -34.50 30.32 -5.45
N ASP A 111 -33.27 30.17 -4.99
CA ASP A 111 -32.33 31.27 -4.75
C ASP A 111 -30.94 30.85 -5.27
N SER A 112 -30.71 31.10 -6.57
CA SER A 112 -29.43 31.30 -7.27
C SER A 112 -29.71 31.55 -8.75
#